data_AF-A0A3M0H606-F1
#
_entry.id   AF-A0A3M0H606-F1
#
_cell.length_a   1.000
_cell.length_b   1.000
_cell.length_c   1.000
_cell.angle_alpha   90.00
_cell.angle_beta   90.00
_cell.angle_gamma   90.00
#
_symmetry.space_group_name_H-M   'P 1'
#
loop_
_entity.id
_entity.type
_entity.pdbx_description
1 polymer ?
#
loop_
_entity_poly.entity_id
_entity_poly.type
_entity_poly.pdbx_seq_one_letter_code
_entity_poly.pdbx_strand_id
1 'polypeptide(L)'
;MHVEALFGDGSLRPVWPHADALITSECPGLRFAGKYADVVALSNGDPTALRPFVDEDTRRRVASMAPPRTDTALVFGANGFLGAHLIGRLTRDSAVEVVYAMVRPTEEETAFERLQRTFDQYEIEVDADKIRIVEGTPTTFRFGLDKAAYYDLAAGVGQIFNCASSTDYTESYAELRDDWFVSVLRILEFSITSARKHLTYVGSIGAHLYQKPEDFRRPDSWWYSGYAQMKWVNATLLGWLSMSDTYSVTLCEAPYILGSTELGRDPGRVYSFWRIIELAIAAGAIWDGPGMNYVPVDVMCDVMASNSLRSHPLTRLLPSNPTGYGHDLYAELLGLDLVSWEEFKERVSVRISPRFAETMLADNIDQLMRLVHKPEAILPLDHDISWCDHRRLFELYFEKAQLKTLTPAAVN
;
A
#
# COMPACT_ATOMS: atom_id res chain seq x y z
N MET A 1 -2.09 -40.66 -26.10
CA MET A 1 -1.75 -39.24 -25.91
C MET A 1 -0.38 -39.00 -26.52
N HIS A 2 -0.31 -38.32 -27.65
CA HIS A 2 0.94 -38.05 -28.36
C HIS A 2 1.71 -36.93 -27.64
N VAL A 3 2.97 -37.22 -27.29
CA VAL A 3 3.90 -36.35 -26.56
C VAL A 3 4.26 -35.07 -27.35
N GLU A 4 4.00 -35.05 -28.66
CA GLU A 4 4.32 -33.94 -29.56
C GLU A 4 3.44 -32.69 -29.37
N ALA A 5 2.31 -32.79 -28.66
CA ALA A 5 1.45 -31.63 -28.39
C ALA A 5 1.95 -30.73 -27.23
N LEU A 6 3.03 -31.10 -26.53
CA LEU A 6 3.54 -30.37 -25.36
C LEU A 6 4.59 -29.29 -25.69
N PHE A 7 5.07 -29.21 -26.94
CA PHE A 7 6.21 -28.37 -27.32
C PHE A 7 5.94 -27.63 -28.64
N GLY A 8 5.23 -26.50 -28.56
CA GLY A 8 4.75 -25.76 -29.73
C GLY A 8 5.71 -24.72 -30.33
N ASP A 9 6.84 -24.39 -29.68
CA ASP A 9 7.71 -23.29 -30.11
C ASP A 9 9.22 -23.55 -29.94
N GLY A 10 9.64 -24.78 -29.63
CA GLY A 10 11.04 -25.10 -29.35
C GLY A 10 11.57 -24.54 -28.03
N SER A 11 10.73 -23.91 -27.21
CA SER A 11 11.05 -23.65 -25.81
C SER A 11 10.83 -24.93 -24.99
N LEU A 12 11.75 -25.24 -24.08
CA LEU A 12 11.62 -26.34 -23.11
C LEU A 12 10.52 -26.07 -22.05
N ARG A 13 9.61 -25.11 -22.29
CA ARG A 13 8.53 -24.78 -21.36
C ARG A 13 7.32 -25.66 -21.71
N PRO A 14 6.88 -26.56 -20.83
CA PRO A 14 5.66 -27.32 -21.06
C PRO A 14 4.49 -26.34 -21.18
N VAL A 15 3.85 -26.31 -22.35
CA VAL A 15 2.58 -25.62 -22.53
C VAL A 15 1.51 -26.51 -21.91
N TRP A 16 1.24 -26.31 -20.62
CA TRP A 16 0.13 -26.99 -19.96
C TRP A 16 -1.18 -26.40 -20.49
N PRO A 17 -2.02 -27.19 -21.19
CA PRO A 17 -3.31 -26.71 -21.64
C PRO A 17 -4.20 -26.59 -20.40
N HIS A 18 -4.41 -25.36 -19.93
CA HIS A 18 -5.22 -25.02 -18.76
C HIS A 18 -4.69 -25.58 -17.44
N ALA A 19 -3.57 -25.04 -16.96
CA ALA A 19 -3.26 -25.21 -15.55
C ALA A 19 -4.35 -24.54 -14.70
N ASP A 20 -5.02 -25.35 -13.87
CA ASP A 20 -6.16 -25.01 -13.00
C ASP A 20 -5.79 -25.23 -11.53
N ALA A 21 -4.88 -24.38 -11.04
CA ALA A 21 -4.42 -24.45 -9.67
C ALA A 21 -5.07 -23.38 -8.80
N LEU A 22 -5.40 -23.78 -7.57
CA LEU A 22 -5.71 -22.87 -6.47
C LEU A 22 -4.42 -22.49 -5.75
N ILE A 23 -4.25 -21.20 -5.48
CA ILE A 23 -3.24 -20.73 -4.53
C ILE A 23 -3.71 -21.04 -3.09
N THR A 24 -4.99 -20.78 -2.82
CA THR A 24 -5.67 -21.13 -1.56
C THR A 24 -7.07 -21.66 -1.85
N SER A 25 -7.57 -22.58 -1.01
CA SER A 25 -8.96 -23.04 -1.05
C SER A 25 -9.97 -22.00 -0.56
N GLU A 26 -9.49 -20.91 0.03
CA GLU A 26 -10.30 -19.81 0.57
C GLU A 26 -10.76 -18.80 -0.49
N CYS A 27 -10.28 -18.94 -1.72
CA CYS A 27 -10.75 -18.19 -2.89
C CYS A 27 -10.93 -19.18 -4.05
N PRO A 28 -11.91 -20.09 -3.95
CA PRO A 28 -12.05 -21.22 -4.88
C PRO A 28 -12.36 -20.76 -6.31
N GLY A 29 -12.83 -19.53 -6.47
CA GLY A 29 -13.22 -18.99 -7.76
C GLY A 29 -12.09 -18.43 -8.62
N LEU A 30 -10.90 -18.28 -8.04
CA LEU A 30 -9.75 -17.67 -8.69
C LEU A 30 -8.65 -18.71 -8.92
N ARG A 31 -8.33 -18.93 -10.19
CA ARG A 31 -7.44 -20.00 -10.62
C ARG A 31 -6.24 -19.46 -11.38
N PHE A 32 -5.15 -20.23 -11.35
CA PHE A 32 -3.84 -19.82 -11.85
C PHE A 32 -3.13 -20.95 -12.57
N ALA A 33 -2.08 -20.59 -13.33
CA ALA A 33 -1.23 -21.55 -14.02
C ALA A 33 -0.41 -22.46 -13.08
N GLY A 34 -0.44 -22.20 -11.76
CA GLY A 34 0.21 -23.04 -10.76
C GLY A 34 -0.03 -22.51 -9.34
N LYS A 35 0.14 -23.38 -8.33
CA LYS A 35 -0.04 -23.04 -6.91
C LYS A 35 0.87 -21.90 -6.42
N TYR A 36 2.01 -21.72 -7.08
CA TYR A 36 3.04 -20.72 -6.77
C TYR A 36 3.21 -19.72 -7.92
N ALA A 37 2.14 -19.41 -8.65
CA ALA A 37 2.15 -18.46 -9.77
C ALA A 37 2.79 -17.10 -9.41
N ASP A 38 2.56 -16.64 -8.18
CA ASP A 38 3.15 -15.43 -7.61
C ASP A 38 4.68 -15.51 -7.46
N VAL A 39 5.19 -16.65 -6.96
CA VAL A 39 6.64 -16.90 -6.85
C VAL A 39 7.28 -17.03 -8.23
N VAL A 40 6.60 -17.68 -9.17
CA VAL A 40 7.06 -17.79 -10.56
C VAL A 40 7.13 -16.41 -11.22
N ALA A 41 6.12 -15.57 -11.00
CA ALA A 41 6.09 -14.21 -11.52
C ALA A 41 7.27 -13.38 -11.00
N LEU A 42 7.55 -13.44 -9.70
CA LEU A 42 8.71 -12.78 -9.09
C LEU A 42 10.03 -13.34 -9.62
N SER A 43 10.21 -14.66 -9.64
CA SER A 43 11.47 -15.30 -10.04
C SER A 43 11.84 -14.98 -11.51
N ASN A 44 10.84 -14.85 -12.37
CA ASN A 44 11.02 -14.59 -13.79
C ASN A 44 10.95 -13.11 -14.14
N GLY A 45 10.46 -12.26 -13.23
CA GLY A 45 10.08 -10.88 -13.54
C GLY A 45 8.97 -10.80 -14.58
N ASP A 46 8.04 -11.77 -14.58
CA ASP A 46 6.99 -11.92 -15.59
C ASP A 46 5.59 -11.83 -14.94
N PRO A 47 4.88 -10.70 -15.07
CA PRO A 47 3.56 -10.52 -14.48
C PRO A 47 2.48 -11.43 -15.10
N THR A 48 2.72 -11.99 -16.29
CA THR A 48 1.75 -12.86 -16.95
C THR A 48 1.65 -14.23 -16.27
N ALA A 49 2.69 -14.66 -15.56
CA ALA A 49 2.66 -15.88 -14.76
C ALA A 49 1.63 -15.81 -13.62
N LEU A 50 1.31 -14.60 -13.15
CA LEU A 50 0.30 -14.34 -12.11
C LEU A 50 -1.10 -14.04 -12.70
N ARG A 51 -1.28 -14.08 -14.02
CA ARG A 51 -2.58 -13.78 -14.63
C ARG A 51 -3.64 -14.79 -14.16
N PRO A 52 -4.70 -14.34 -13.48
CA PRO A 52 -5.73 -15.25 -13.01
C PRO A 52 -6.72 -15.61 -14.14
N PHE A 53 -7.46 -16.68 -13.93
CA PHE A 53 -8.74 -16.90 -14.58
C PHE A 53 -9.83 -17.13 -13.53
N VAL A 54 -11.02 -16.58 -13.81
CA VAL A 54 -12.19 -16.75 -12.96
C VAL A 54 -13.02 -17.91 -13.51
N ASP A 55 -13.32 -18.89 -12.66
CA ASP A 55 -14.12 -20.03 -13.09
C ASP A 55 -15.55 -19.61 -13.51
N GLU A 56 -16.20 -20.45 -14.30
CA GLU A 56 -17.51 -20.15 -14.88
C GLU A 56 -18.63 -20.05 -13.83
N ASP A 57 -18.61 -20.87 -12.79
CA ASP A 57 -19.64 -20.86 -11.75
C ASP A 57 -19.55 -19.56 -10.94
N THR A 58 -18.33 -19.13 -10.60
CA THR A 58 -18.11 -17.82 -9.97
C THR A 58 -18.56 -16.68 -10.86
N ARG A 59 -18.21 -16.69 -12.16
CA ARG A 59 -18.66 -15.65 -13.10
C ARG A 59 -20.18 -15.56 -13.18
N ARG A 60 -20.88 -16.68 -13.33
CA ARG A 60 -22.35 -16.72 -13.37
C ARG A 60 -22.99 -16.26 -12.07
N ARG A 61 -22.46 -16.73 -10.94
CA ARG A 61 -22.96 -16.37 -9.61
C ARG A 61 -22.81 -14.87 -9.34
N VAL A 62 -21.71 -14.26 -9.73
CA VAL A 62 -21.46 -12.82 -9.50
C VAL A 62 -22.23 -11.95 -10.49
N ALA A 63 -22.42 -12.40 -11.73
CA ALA A 63 -23.19 -11.67 -12.74
C ALA A 63 -24.67 -11.47 -12.35
N SER A 64 -25.24 -12.33 -11.50
CA SER A 64 -26.62 -12.20 -11.01
C SER A 64 -26.77 -11.35 -9.75
N MET A 65 -25.66 -10.90 -9.14
CA MET A 65 -25.70 -10.07 -7.93
C MET A 65 -25.94 -8.60 -8.23
N ALA A 66 -26.59 -7.91 -7.30
CA ALA A 66 -26.72 -6.45 -7.32
C ALA A 66 -25.34 -5.74 -7.34
N PRO A 67 -25.25 -4.52 -7.90
CA PRO A 67 -24.03 -3.74 -7.87
C PRO A 67 -23.61 -3.37 -6.44
N PRO A 68 -22.33 -3.03 -6.21
CA PRO A 68 -21.85 -2.59 -4.90
C PRO A 68 -22.64 -1.40 -4.35
N ARG A 69 -22.99 -1.48 -3.07
CA ARG A 69 -23.53 -0.36 -2.30
C ARG A 69 -22.42 0.60 -1.89
N THR A 70 -22.73 1.88 -1.73
CA THR A 70 -21.78 2.93 -1.33
C THR A 70 -22.02 3.47 0.08
N ASP A 71 -23.11 3.06 0.73
CA ASP A 71 -23.56 3.53 2.04
C ASP A 71 -22.86 2.85 3.23
N THR A 72 -22.18 1.74 3.00
CA THR A 72 -21.44 1.02 4.05
C THR A 72 -20.04 0.61 3.61
N ALA A 73 -19.09 0.73 4.53
CA ALA A 73 -17.69 0.45 4.27
C ALA A 73 -17.08 -0.48 5.32
N LEU A 74 -16.17 -1.35 4.90
CA LEU A 74 -15.29 -2.13 5.77
C LEU A 74 -13.86 -1.62 5.59
N VAL A 75 -13.21 -1.22 6.68
CA VAL A 75 -11.82 -0.78 6.68
C VAL A 75 -10.95 -1.83 7.38
N PHE A 76 -10.10 -2.52 6.61
CA PHE A 76 -9.03 -3.33 7.16
C PHE A 76 -7.85 -2.44 7.54
N GLY A 77 -7.24 -2.69 8.71
CA GLY A 77 -6.18 -1.82 9.24
C GLY A 77 -6.76 -0.55 9.89
N ALA A 78 -7.96 -0.67 10.46
CA ALA A 78 -8.74 0.46 11.01
C ALA A 78 -7.99 1.27 12.07
N ASN A 79 -7.17 0.61 12.90
CA ASN A 79 -6.40 1.28 13.96
C ASN A 79 -4.99 1.71 13.50
N GLY A 80 -4.66 1.55 12.22
CA GLY A 80 -3.44 2.12 11.62
C GLY A 80 -3.66 3.58 11.18
N PHE A 81 -2.57 4.27 10.84
CA PHE A 81 -2.60 5.70 10.48
C PHE A 81 -3.62 6.01 9.37
N LEU A 82 -3.43 5.46 8.17
CA LEU A 82 -4.34 5.70 7.04
C LEU A 82 -5.77 5.23 7.32
N GLY A 83 -5.92 4.04 7.93
CA GLY A 83 -7.23 3.44 8.19
C GLY A 83 -8.06 4.29 9.16
N ALA A 84 -7.46 4.82 10.22
CA ALA A 84 -8.14 5.66 11.19
C ALA A 84 -8.57 7.00 10.58
N HIS A 85 -7.70 7.66 9.81
CA HIS A 85 -8.06 8.89 9.10
C HIS A 85 -9.17 8.65 8.08
N LEU A 86 -9.15 7.50 7.38
CA LEU A 86 -10.19 7.14 6.43
C LEU A 86 -11.54 6.93 7.13
N ILE A 87 -11.57 6.31 8.32
CA ILE A 87 -12.79 6.19 9.13
C ILE A 87 -13.32 7.58 9.51
N GLY A 88 -12.46 8.52 9.92
CA GLY A 88 -12.87 9.90 10.20
C GLY A 88 -13.45 10.62 8.96
N ARG A 89 -12.88 10.40 7.78
CA ARG A 89 -13.42 10.94 6.52
C ARG A 89 -14.76 10.31 6.13
N LEU A 90 -14.91 8.99 6.27
CA LEU A 90 -16.11 8.26 5.88
C LEU A 90 -17.28 8.53 6.84
N THR A 91 -17.05 8.55 8.15
CA THR A 91 -18.12 8.76 9.13
C THR A 91 -18.73 10.17 9.05
N ARG A 92 -17.94 11.17 8.68
CA ARG A 92 -18.44 12.54 8.43
C ARG A 92 -19.19 12.70 7.10
N ASP A 93 -19.12 11.71 6.22
CA ASP A 93 -19.86 11.74 4.95
C ASP A 93 -21.33 11.37 5.18
N SER A 94 -22.26 12.22 4.72
CA SER A 94 -23.70 11.97 4.86
C SER A 94 -24.18 10.79 4.02
N ALA A 95 -23.46 10.42 2.96
CA ALA A 95 -23.81 9.28 2.12
C ALA A 95 -23.42 7.93 2.75
N VAL A 96 -22.59 7.94 3.79
CA VAL A 96 -22.15 6.73 4.51
C VAL A 96 -22.94 6.61 5.81
N GLU A 97 -23.60 5.47 5.97
CA GLU A 97 -24.41 5.11 7.13
C GLU A 97 -23.63 4.29 8.15
N VAL A 98 -22.79 3.36 7.71
CA VAL A 98 -22.05 2.45 8.60
C VAL A 98 -20.61 2.23 8.13
N VAL A 99 -19.67 2.34 9.07
CA VAL A 99 -18.26 2.02 8.87
C VAL A 99 -17.87 0.87 9.80
N TYR A 100 -17.66 -0.30 9.23
CA TYR A 100 -17.09 -1.45 9.92
C TYR A 100 -15.58 -1.25 10.06
N ALA A 101 -15.10 -1.06 11.28
CA ALA A 101 -13.70 -0.88 11.62
C ALA A 101 -13.11 -2.22 12.04
N MET A 102 -12.34 -2.88 11.15
CA MET A 102 -11.71 -4.14 11.51
C MET A 102 -10.37 -3.91 12.20
N VAL A 103 -10.31 -4.34 13.46
CA VAL A 103 -9.16 -4.21 14.35
C VAL A 103 -8.71 -5.60 14.76
N ARG A 104 -7.42 -5.89 14.58
CA ARG A 104 -6.83 -7.17 14.97
C ARG A 104 -6.94 -7.35 16.50
N PRO A 105 -7.37 -8.50 17.02
CA PRO A 105 -7.38 -8.72 18.47
C PRO A 105 -5.95 -8.78 19.04
N THR A 106 -5.80 -8.39 20.30
CA THR A 106 -4.57 -8.47 21.11
C THR A 106 -4.93 -8.89 22.53
N GLU A 107 -3.98 -9.44 23.29
CA GLU A 107 -4.25 -9.85 24.68
C GLU A 107 -4.26 -8.64 25.63
N GLU A 108 -3.52 -7.60 25.29
CA GLU A 108 -3.22 -6.47 26.18
C GLU A 108 -4.28 -5.36 26.13
N GLU A 109 -4.93 -5.18 24.98
CA GLU A 109 -5.85 -4.06 24.73
C GLU A 109 -7.05 -4.51 23.89
N THR A 110 -8.22 -3.97 24.19
CA THR A 110 -9.44 -4.17 23.41
C THR A 110 -9.35 -3.48 22.06
N ALA A 111 -10.10 -3.95 21.06
CA ALA A 111 -10.15 -3.29 19.76
C ALA A 111 -10.62 -1.82 19.83
N PHE A 112 -11.52 -1.51 20.78
CA PHE A 112 -11.96 -0.14 21.04
C PHE A 112 -10.83 0.76 21.53
N GLU A 113 -10.10 0.35 22.57
CA GLU A 113 -8.98 1.13 23.12
C GLU A 113 -7.91 1.39 22.07
N ARG A 114 -7.60 0.38 21.24
CA ARG A 114 -6.60 0.52 20.18
C ARG A 114 -7.03 1.48 19.09
N LEU A 115 -8.30 1.45 18.68
CA LEU A 115 -8.84 2.38 17.69
C LEU A 115 -8.91 3.80 18.27
N GLN A 116 -9.43 3.95 19.48
CA GLN A 116 -9.56 5.22 20.18
C GLN A 116 -8.19 5.89 20.38
N ARG A 117 -7.17 5.13 20.80
CA ARG A 117 -5.80 5.65 20.93
C ARG A 117 -5.29 6.25 19.62
N THR A 118 -5.56 5.62 18.48
CA THR A 118 -5.14 6.16 17.18
C THR A 118 -5.93 7.43 16.84
N PHE A 119 -7.24 7.48 17.13
CA PHE A 119 -8.02 8.71 16.98
C PHE A 119 -7.47 9.84 17.85
N ASP A 120 -7.17 9.58 19.12
CA ASP A 120 -6.63 10.58 20.04
C ASP A 120 -5.22 11.05 19.61
N GLN A 121 -4.35 10.11 19.22
CA GLN A 121 -2.97 10.41 18.80
C GLN A 121 -2.92 11.39 17.61
N TYR A 122 -3.84 11.23 16.66
CA TYR A 122 -3.90 12.02 15.43
C TYR A 122 -5.06 13.03 15.41
N GLU A 123 -5.71 13.27 16.55
CA GLU A 123 -6.82 14.21 16.73
C GLU A 123 -7.93 14.03 15.67
N ILE A 124 -8.29 12.78 15.39
CA ILE A 124 -9.24 12.42 14.34
C ILE A 124 -10.66 12.53 14.86
N GLU A 125 -11.42 13.48 14.31
CA GLU A 125 -12.85 13.57 14.58
C GLU A 125 -13.61 12.48 13.82
N VAL A 126 -14.57 11.86 14.51
CA VAL A 126 -15.40 10.78 13.98
C VAL A 126 -16.85 10.94 14.43
N ASP A 127 -17.78 10.45 13.62
CA ASP A 127 -19.15 10.15 14.07
C ASP A 127 -19.18 8.71 14.60
N ALA A 128 -19.10 8.56 15.92
CA ALA A 128 -19.03 7.27 16.59
C ALA A 128 -20.29 6.41 16.39
N ASP A 129 -21.46 7.03 16.15
CA ASP A 129 -22.73 6.31 15.97
C ASP A 129 -22.75 5.49 14.67
N LYS A 130 -21.90 5.84 13.70
CA LYS A 130 -21.71 5.11 12.44
C LYS A 130 -20.66 4.01 12.53
N ILE A 131 -19.86 3.94 13.59
CA ILE A 131 -18.75 2.98 13.68
C ILE A 131 -19.24 1.65 14.26
N ARG A 132 -18.87 0.54 13.61
CA ARG A 132 -19.07 -0.82 14.12
C ARG A 132 -17.72 -1.51 14.19
N ILE A 133 -17.22 -1.75 15.39
CA ILE A 133 -15.91 -2.41 15.57
C ILE A 133 -16.09 -3.91 15.32
N VAL A 134 -15.20 -4.48 14.51
CA VAL A 134 -15.13 -5.91 14.23
C VAL A 134 -13.74 -6.40 14.64
N GLU A 135 -13.67 -7.27 15.63
CA GLU A 135 -12.41 -7.90 16.00
C GLU A 135 -12.06 -9.00 14.98
N GLY A 136 -11.00 -8.77 14.21
CA GLY A 136 -10.64 -9.66 13.12
C GLY A 136 -9.38 -9.22 12.37
N THR A 137 -8.90 -10.07 11.47
CA THR A 137 -7.70 -9.78 10.67
C THR A 137 -7.78 -10.46 9.30
N PRO A 138 -7.40 -9.77 8.20
CA PRO A 138 -7.47 -10.37 6.87
C PRO A 138 -6.51 -11.55 6.69
N THR A 139 -5.54 -11.71 7.59
CA THR A 139 -4.52 -12.76 7.57
C THR A 139 -5.02 -14.14 7.99
N THR A 140 -6.25 -14.25 8.51
CA THR A 140 -6.81 -15.52 9.02
C THR A 140 -8.07 -15.94 8.26
N PHE A 141 -8.38 -17.24 8.29
CA PHE A 141 -9.59 -17.78 7.67
C PHE A 141 -10.85 -17.07 8.18
N ARG A 142 -11.70 -16.60 7.26
CA ARG A 142 -12.90 -15.78 7.54
C ARG A 142 -12.62 -14.58 8.45
N PHE A 143 -11.41 -14.03 8.36
CA PHE A 143 -10.95 -12.93 9.17
C PHE A 143 -10.89 -13.21 10.69
N GLY A 144 -10.90 -14.48 11.09
CA GLY A 144 -10.96 -14.91 12.48
C GLY A 144 -12.40 -15.01 13.01
N LEU A 145 -13.39 -14.71 12.16
CA LEU A 145 -14.80 -14.77 12.52
C LEU A 145 -15.35 -16.20 12.41
N ASP A 146 -16.38 -16.46 13.21
CA ASP A 146 -17.22 -17.63 12.98
C ASP A 146 -17.98 -17.51 11.64
N LYS A 147 -18.64 -18.61 11.25
CA LYS A 147 -19.34 -18.67 9.97
C LYS A 147 -20.45 -17.64 9.89
N ALA A 148 -21.27 -17.51 10.93
CA ALA A 148 -22.44 -16.63 10.91
C ALA A 148 -22.01 -15.17 10.84
N ALA A 149 -21.11 -14.75 11.72
CA ALA A 149 -20.58 -13.39 11.76
C ALA A 149 -19.90 -13.00 10.43
N TYR A 150 -19.17 -13.92 9.77
CA TYR A 150 -18.58 -13.67 8.45
C TYR A 150 -19.63 -13.40 7.37
N TYR A 151 -20.70 -14.21 7.29
CA TYR A 151 -21.75 -14.03 6.28
C TYR A 151 -22.64 -12.82 6.58
N ASP A 152 -22.88 -12.51 7.86
CA ASP A 152 -23.60 -11.32 8.29
C ASP A 152 -22.81 -10.05 7.91
N LEU A 153 -21.51 -10.03 8.19
CA LEU A 153 -20.62 -8.96 7.73
C LEU A 153 -20.60 -8.86 6.20
N ALA A 154 -20.52 -9.99 5.50
CA ALA A 154 -20.51 -10.03 4.04
C ALA A 154 -21.81 -9.50 3.41
N ALA A 155 -22.95 -9.65 4.09
CA ALA A 155 -24.23 -9.10 3.63
C ALA A 155 -24.36 -7.59 3.93
N GLY A 156 -23.73 -7.11 5.01
CA GLY A 156 -23.84 -5.72 5.46
C GLY A 156 -22.95 -4.72 4.71
N VAL A 157 -21.79 -5.15 4.22
CA VAL A 157 -20.74 -4.29 3.62
C VAL A 157 -20.97 -4.05 2.12
N GLY A 158 -20.85 -2.80 1.66
CA GLY A 158 -20.86 -2.40 0.24
C GLY A 158 -19.49 -2.04 -0.34
N GLN A 159 -18.63 -1.41 0.45
CA GLN A 159 -17.28 -0.99 0.06
C GLN A 159 -16.23 -1.64 0.96
N ILE A 160 -15.07 -1.98 0.42
CA ILE A 160 -13.93 -2.49 1.18
C ILE A 160 -12.74 -1.58 0.93
N PHE A 161 -12.13 -1.08 2.00
CA PHE A 161 -10.83 -0.41 1.95
C PHE A 161 -9.80 -1.28 2.66
N ASN A 162 -8.86 -1.83 1.89
CA ASN A 162 -7.76 -2.58 2.45
C ASN A 162 -6.54 -1.68 2.67
N CYS A 163 -6.46 -1.11 3.88
CA CYS A 163 -5.30 -0.35 4.36
C CYS A 163 -4.32 -1.23 5.15
N ALA A 164 -4.65 -2.50 5.40
CA ALA A 164 -3.81 -3.41 6.16
C ALA A 164 -2.63 -3.93 5.31
N SER A 165 -1.43 -3.88 5.88
CA SER A 165 -0.20 -4.33 5.25
C SER A 165 0.86 -4.60 6.32
N SER A 166 1.84 -5.46 6.03
CA SER A 166 3.14 -5.36 6.73
C SER A 166 3.80 -4.03 6.37
N THR A 167 4.52 -3.46 7.31
CA THR A 167 5.45 -2.34 7.11
C THR A 167 6.88 -2.74 7.48
N ASP A 168 7.14 -4.04 7.62
CA ASP A 168 8.48 -4.55 7.85
C ASP A 168 9.22 -4.71 6.53
N TYR A 169 10.34 -4.00 6.39
CA TYR A 169 11.19 -4.02 5.20
C TYR A 169 12.28 -5.09 5.28
N THR A 170 12.40 -5.80 6.41
CA THR A 170 13.41 -6.84 6.64
C THR A 170 12.90 -8.23 6.29
N GLU A 171 11.59 -8.44 6.26
CA GLU A 171 10.96 -9.70 5.88
C GLU A 171 11.07 -9.94 4.36
N SER A 172 11.33 -11.18 3.99
CA SER A 172 11.29 -11.65 2.61
C SER A 172 9.84 -11.79 2.13
N TYR A 173 9.63 -11.79 0.80
CA TYR A 173 8.30 -12.07 0.26
C TYR A 173 7.75 -13.43 0.71
N ALA A 174 8.60 -14.44 0.86
CA ALA A 174 8.19 -15.77 1.28
C ALA A 174 7.57 -15.76 2.70
N GLU A 175 8.12 -14.95 3.61
CA GLU A 175 7.59 -14.77 4.97
C GLU A 175 6.28 -13.96 4.95
N LEU A 176 6.18 -12.96 4.07
CA LEU A 176 5.01 -12.10 3.94
C LEU A 176 3.83 -12.76 3.20
N ARG A 177 4.09 -13.80 2.40
CA ARG A 177 3.16 -14.33 1.41
C ARG A 177 1.82 -14.76 2.00
N ASP A 178 1.83 -15.55 3.06
CA ASP A 178 0.62 -16.16 3.60
C ASP A 178 -0.26 -15.14 4.35
N ASP A 179 0.36 -14.14 4.97
CA ASP A 179 -0.35 -13.08 5.67
C ASP A 179 -0.85 -12.00 4.71
N TRP A 180 -0.10 -11.64 3.67
CA TRP A 180 -0.35 -10.40 2.92
C TRP A 180 -0.65 -10.56 1.44
N PHE A 181 -0.30 -11.69 0.82
CA PHE A 181 -0.78 -12.02 -0.52
C PHE A 181 -2.01 -12.92 -0.45
N VAL A 182 -1.97 -13.99 0.36
CA VAL A 182 -3.14 -14.90 0.50
C VAL A 182 -4.33 -14.18 1.15
N SER A 183 -4.11 -13.20 2.02
CA SER A 183 -5.20 -12.37 2.54
C SER A 183 -5.91 -11.55 1.48
N VAL A 184 -5.22 -11.09 0.43
CA VAL A 184 -5.87 -10.41 -0.71
C VAL A 184 -6.82 -11.37 -1.41
N LEU A 185 -6.45 -12.64 -1.57
CA LEU A 185 -7.34 -13.67 -2.12
C LEU A 185 -8.58 -13.88 -1.23
N ARG A 186 -8.42 -13.91 0.10
CA ARG A 186 -9.55 -13.97 1.06
C ARG A 186 -10.48 -12.76 0.93
N ILE A 187 -9.91 -11.55 0.80
CA ILE A 187 -10.68 -10.31 0.62
C ILE A 187 -11.41 -10.32 -0.72
N LEU A 188 -10.77 -10.81 -1.80
CA LEU A 188 -11.40 -10.96 -3.10
C LEU A 188 -12.60 -11.91 -3.02
N GLU A 189 -12.48 -13.07 -2.37
CA GLU A 189 -13.63 -13.96 -2.13
C GLU A 189 -14.73 -13.26 -1.32
N PHE A 190 -14.36 -12.55 -0.25
CA PHE A 190 -15.32 -11.79 0.57
C PHE A 190 -16.05 -10.70 -0.24
N SER A 191 -15.35 -10.05 -1.20
CA SER A 191 -15.91 -9.02 -2.08
C SER A 191 -17.04 -9.52 -2.98
N ILE A 192 -17.14 -10.84 -3.16
CA ILE A 192 -18.18 -11.50 -3.95
C ILE A 192 -19.00 -12.50 -3.11
N THR A 193 -18.88 -12.46 -1.79
CA THR A 193 -19.66 -13.28 -0.86
C THR A 193 -20.91 -12.53 -0.42
N SER A 194 -22.09 -13.17 -0.49
CA SER A 194 -23.43 -12.61 -0.17
C SER A 194 -23.89 -11.44 -1.06
N ALA A 195 -23.02 -10.49 -1.36
CA ALA A 195 -23.24 -9.35 -2.25
C ALA A 195 -21.91 -8.89 -2.87
N ARG A 196 -21.98 -8.21 -4.01
CA ARG A 196 -20.80 -7.57 -4.63
C ARG A 196 -20.38 -6.38 -3.80
N LYS A 197 -19.07 -6.23 -3.65
CA LYS A 197 -18.44 -5.11 -2.96
C LYS A 197 -17.35 -4.52 -3.85
N HIS A 198 -17.20 -3.22 -3.78
CA HIS A 198 -16.07 -2.57 -4.44
C HIS A 198 -14.86 -2.57 -3.51
N LEU A 199 -13.72 -3.03 -4.00
CA LEU A 199 -12.47 -3.12 -3.24
C LEU A 199 -11.51 -2.00 -3.66
N THR A 200 -11.23 -1.06 -2.76
CA THR A 200 -10.07 -0.17 -2.86
C THR A 200 -8.90 -0.78 -2.07
N TYR A 201 -7.83 -1.15 -2.77
CA TYR A 201 -6.61 -1.68 -2.17
C TYR A 201 -5.50 -0.63 -2.16
N VAL A 202 -4.88 -0.43 -0.99
CA VAL A 202 -3.75 0.49 -0.83
C VAL A 202 -2.45 -0.21 -1.22
N GLY A 203 -2.03 0.06 -2.46
CA GLY A 203 -0.74 -0.34 -3.02
C GLY A 203 0.42 0.55 -2.56
N SER A 204 1.51 0.52 -3.31
CA SER A 204 2.70 1.32 -3.05
C SER A 204 3.42 1.63 -4.36
N ILE A 205 3.88 2.87 -4.54
CA ILE A 205 4.75 3.23 -5.66
C ILE A 205 6.08 2.46 -5.66
N GLY A 206 6.46 1.85 -4.53
CA GLY A 206 7.63 0.97 -4.46
C GLY A 206 7.52 -0.25 -5.39
N ALA A 207 6.31 -0.64 -5.81
CA ALA A 207 6.13 -1.64 -6.85
C ALA A 207 6.74 -1.21 -8.20
N HIS A 208 6.86 0.09 -8.49
CA HIS A 208 7.41 0.60 -9.75
C HIS A 208 8.93 0.45 -9.86
N LEU A 209 9.61 0.01 -8.80
CA LEU A 209 11.02 -0.37 -8.85
C LEU A 209 11.25 -1.62 -9.69
N TYR A 210 10.26 -2.50 -9.84
CA TYR A 210 10.38 -3.77 -10.55
C TYR A 210 9.92 -3.65 -12.00
N GLN A 211 10.83 -3.24 -12.90
CA GLN A 211 10.54 -2.98 -14.31
C GLN A 211 11.16 -4.02 -15.25
N LYS A 212 12.28 -4.61 -14.87
CA LYS A 212 13.04 -5.59 -15.65
C LYS A 212 13.47 -6.79 -14.79
N PRO A 213 13.79 -7.96 -15.40
CA PRO A 213 14.08 -9.18 -14.65
C PRO A 213 15.21 -9.06 -13.60
N GLU A 214 16.17 -8.16 -13.80
CA GLU A 214 17.28 -7.94 -12.88
C GLU A 214 16.81 -7.34 -11.54
N ASP A 215 15.78 -6.49 -11.57
CA ASP A 215 15.23 -5.80 -10.39
C ASP A 215 14.70 -6.81 -9.35
N PHE A 216 14.19 -7.95 -9.82
CA PHE A 216 13.66 -9.02 -8.97
C PHE A 216 14.77 -9.85 -8.27
N ARG A 217 16.04 -9.61 -8.59
CA ARG A 217 17.21 -10.33 -8.06
C ARG A 217 18.20 -9.40 -7.36
N ARG A 218 17.68 -8.37 -6.66
CA ARG A 218 18.45 -7.34 -5.93
C ARG A 218 18.37 -7.49 -4.40
N PRO A 219 18.86 -8.60 -3.78
CA PRO A 219 18.87 -8.74 -2.33
C PRO A 219 19.88 -7.80 -1.64
N ASP A 220 20.75 -7.15 -2.42
CA ASP A 220 21.80 -6.25 -1.96
C ASP A 220 21.32 -4.82 -1.68
N SER A 221 20.04 -4.52 -1.94
CA SER A 221 19.46 -3.19 -1.76
C SER A 221 18.28 -3.21 -0.81
N TRP A 222 18.28 -2.27 0.14
CA TRP A 222 17.17 -2.05 1.06
C TRP A 222 15.85 -1.71 0.34
N TRP A 223 15.93 -1.11 -0.85
CA TRP A 223 14.78 -0.63 -1.61
C TRP A 223 14.03 -1.76 -2.33
N TYR A 224 14.74 -2.83 -2.68
CA TYR A 224 14.18 -4.04 -3.32
C TYR A 224 13.80 -5.10 -2.26
N SER A 225 12.98 -4.69 -1.29
CA SER A 225 12.57 -5.51 -0.14
C SER A 225 11.45 -6.52 -0.46
N GLY A 226 11.24 -7.50 0.44
CA GLY A 226 10.09 -8.40 0.38
C GLY A 226 8.75 -7.66 0.43
N TYR A 227 8.69 -6.54 1.17
CA TYR A 227 7.54 -5.63 1.17
C TYR A 227 7.25 -5.07 -0.24
N ALA A 228 8.27 -4.59 -0.95
CA ALA A 228 8.11 -4.03 -2.28
C ALA A 228 7.69 -5.13 -3.30
N GLN A 229 8.26 -6.34 -3.19
CA GLN A 229 7.82 -7.52 -3.95
C GLN A 229 6.35 -7.87 -3.68
N MET A 230 5.94 -7.92 -2.41
CA MET A 230 4.55 -8.16 -2.00
C MET A 230 3.60 -7.12 -2.60
N LYS A 231 3.96 -5.84 -2.54
CA LYS A 231 3.14 -4.77 -3.15
C LYS A 231 3.07 -4.91 -4.67
N TRP A 232 4.15 -5.33 -5.34
CA TRP A 232 4.16 -5.61 -6.77
C TRP A 232 3.27 -6.80 -7.15
N VAL A 233 3.35 -7.92 -6.41
CA VAL A 233 2.50 -9.11 -6.63
C VAL A 233 1.03 -8.74 -6.48
N ASN A 234 0.67 -8.06 -5.38
CA ASN A 234 -0.71 -7.65 -5.12
C ASN A 234 -1.22 -6.68 -6.20
N ALA A 235 -0.41 -5.69 -6.58
CA ALA A 235 -0.75 -4.74 -7.65
C ALA A 235 -0.94 -5.43 -9.00
N THR A 236 -0.10 -6.41 -9.33
CA THR A 236 -0.20 -7.17 -10.59
C THR A 236 -1.49 -7.99 -10.64
N LEU A 237 -1.80 -8.73 -9.57
CA LEU A 237 -3.05 -9.49 -9.49
C LEU A 237 -4.27 -8.57 -9.61
N LEU A 238 -4.30 -7.50 -8.84
CA LEU A 238 -5.43 -6.56 -8.82
C LEU A 238 -5.55 -5.78 -10.14
N GLY A 239 -4.44 -5.50 -10.81
CA GLY A 239 -4.43 -4.93 -12.16
C GLY A 239 -5.18 -5.81 -13.15
N TRP A 240 -4.91 -7.11 -13.16
CA TRP A 240 -5.68 -8.07 -13.99
C TRP A 240 -7.16 -8.11 -13.63
N LEU A 241 -7.48 -8.11 -12.34
CA LEU A 241 -8.86 -8.23 -11.85
C LEU A 241 -9.68 -6.96 -12.02
N SER A 242 -9.04 -5.79 -12.03
CA SER A 242 -9.70 -4.50 -12.27
C SER A 242 -10.31 -4.39 -13.68
N MET A 243 -9.84 -5.23 -14.61
CA MET A 243 -10.36 -5.35 -15.97
C MET A 243 -11.42 -6.45 -16.12
N SER A 244 -11.82 -7.10 -15.02
CA SER A 244 -12.79 -8.19 -15.02
C SER A 244 -14.20 -7.69 -14.69
N ASP A 245 -15.23 -8.32 -15.29
CA ASP A 245 -16.63 -8.03 -14.93
C ASP A 245 -17.05 -8.61 -13.57
N THR A 246 -16.22 -9.51 -13.01
CA THR A 246 -16.50 -10.20 -11.75
C THR A 246 -16.15 -9.33 -10.55
N TYR A 247 -14.91 -8.83 -10.51
CA TYR A 247 -14.39 -8.07 -9.38
C TYR A 247 -14.43 -6.57 -9.68
N SER A 248 -14.96 -5.79 -8.74
CA SER A 248 -14.89 -4.33 -8.80
C SER A 248 -13.74 -3.87 -7.92
N VAL A 249 -12.66 -3.38 -8.53
CA VAL A 249 -11.39 -3.10 -7.85
C VAL A 249 -10.84 -1.74 -8.26
N THR A 250 -10.37 -0.99 -7.27
CA THR A 250 -9.47 0.15 -7.42
C THR A 250 -8.14 -0.17 -6.77
N LEU A 251 -7.07 -0.13 -7.55
CA LEU A 251 -5.70 -0.15 -7.05
C LEU A 251 -5.25 1.29 -6.78
N CYS A 252 -5.07 1.64 -5.50
CA CYS A 252 -4.56 2.96 -5.11
C CYS A 252 -3.08 2.87 -4.74
N GLU A 253 -2.20 3.29 -5.64
CA GLU A 253 -0.76 3.21 -5.47
C GLU A 253 -0.26 4.37 -4.62
N ALA A 254 -0.07 4.13 -3.33
CA ALA A 254 0.30 5.16 -2.38
C ALA A 254 1.78 5.56 -2.50
N PRO A 255 2.10 6.86 -2.48
CA PRO A 255 3.44 7.34 -2.20
C PRO A 255 3.68 7.32 -0.67
N TYR A 256 4.64 8.11 -0.17
CA TYR A 256 4.68 8.37 1.27
C TYR A 256 3.41 9.11 1.70
N ILE A 257 2.73 8.59 2.72
CA ILE A 257 1.53 9.23 3.28
C ILE A 257 1.98 9.97 4.54
N LEU A 258 2.08 11.29 4.45
CA LEU A 258 2.52 12.14 5.55
C LEU A 258 1.32 12.69 6.34
N GLY A 259 1.61 13.52 7.34
CA GLY A 259 0.62 14.14 8.20
C GLY A 259 -0.40 14.96 7.42
N SER A 260 -1.57 15.16 8.02
CA SER A 260 -2.63 15.95 7.38
C SER A 260 -2.17 17.37 7.08
N THR A 261 -2.84 18.04 6.14
CA THR A 261 -2.51 19.42 5.75
C THR A 261 -2.63 20.44 6.89
N GLU A 262 -3.37 20.11 7.96
CA GLU A 262 -3.58 20.98 9.13
C GLU A 262 -2.73 20.58 10.34
N LEU A 263 -2.69 19.29 10.71
CA LEU A 263 -2.04 18.84 11.95
C LEU A 263 -0.58 18.42 11.74
N GLY A 264 -0.24 17.87 10.58
CA GLY A 264 1.13 17.51 10.22
C GLY A 264 1.76 16.35 10.98
N ARG A 265 0.99 15.60 11.80
CA ARG A 265 1.50 14.43 12.53
C ARG A 265 1.36 13.16 11.69
N ASP A 266 2.45 12.38 11.61
CA ASP A 266 2.49 11.08 10.94
C ASP A 266 3.18 10.02 11.81
N PRO A 267 3.25 8.75 11.37
CA PRO A 267 3.92 7.66 12.11
C PRO A 267 5.45 7.80 12.32
N GLY A 268 6.10 8.84 11.79
CA GLY A 268 7.52 9.10 11.96
C GLY A 268 8.41 7.99 11.39
N ARG A 269 9.33 7.46 12.20
CA ARG A 269 10.40 6.52 11.79
C ARG A 269 9.96 5.17 11.22
N VAL A 270 8.65 4.92 11.15
CA VAL A 270 8.08 3.86 10.31
C VAL A 270 8.45 4.08 8.83
N TYR A 271 8.49 5.34 8.38
CA TYR A 271 8.92 5.68 7.03
C TYR A 271 10.43 5.86 6.94
N SER A 272 11.04 5.27 5.91
CA SER A 272 12.47 5.46 5.61
C SER A 272 12.84 6.91 5.31
N PHE A 273 11.89 7.72 4.84
CA PHE A 273 12.07 9.17 4.65
C PHE A 273 12.59 9.87 5.90
N TRP A 274 11.94 9.67 7.05
CA TRP A 274 12.33 10.33 8.28
C TRP A 274 13.73 9.90 8.75
N ARG A 275 14.16 8.67 8.44
CA ARG A 275 15.53 8.22 8.69
C ARG A 275 16.54 8.94 7.80
N ILE A 276 16.22 9.20 6.54
CA ILE A 276 17.07 10.00 5.63
C ILE A 276 17.22 11.43 6.15
N ILE A 277 16.13 12.06 6.58
CA ILE A 277 16.17 13.41 7.17
C ILE A 277 17.04 13.45 8.42
N GLU A 278 16.92 12.47 9.32
CA GLU A 278 17.78 12.38 10.51
C GLU A 278 19.26 12.19 10.15
N LEU A 279 19.57 11.39 9.12
CA LEU A 279 20.94 11.25 8.63
C LEU A 279 21.48 12.55 8.03
N ALA A 280 20.64 13.29 7.29
CA ALA A 280 21.01 14.57 6.71
C ALA A 280 21.31 15.62 7.79
N ILE A 281 20.48 15.69 8.83
CA ILE A 281 20.72 16.55 10.00
C ILE A 281 22.02 16.15 10.70
N ALA A 282 22.23 14.86 10.96
CA ALA A 282 23.46 14.38 11.59
C ALA A 282 24.71 14.65 10.72
N ALA A 283 24.57 14.60 9.40
CA ALA A 283 25.64 14.87 8.46
C ALA A 283 25.93 16.37 8.27
N GLY A 284 24.97 17.23 8.61
CA GLY A 284 24.98 18.66 8.31
C GLY A 284 24.83 18.96 6.81
N ALA A 285 24.31 18.00 6.03
CA ALA A 285 24.24 18.10 4.59
C ALA A 285 23.11 17.23 4.01
N ILE A 286 22.57 17.63 2.87
CA ILE A 286 21.69 16.83 2.03
C ILE A 286 22.13 16.96 0.57
N TRP A 287 21.92 15.93 -0.24
CA TRP A 287 22.36 15.97 -1.63
C TRP A 287 21.38 16.76 -2.52
N ASP A 288 21.90 17.39 -3.57
CA ASP A 288 21.12 18.05 -4.61
C ASP A 288 20.39 17.01 -5.48
N GLY A 289 19.11 16.81 -5.17
CA GLY A 289 18.26 15.78 -5.77
C GLY A 289 16.77 16.16 -5.72
N PRO A 290 15.89 15.36 -6.36
CA PRO A 290 14.47 15.61 -6.33
C PRO A 290 13.90 15.28 -4.94
N GLY A 291 12.97 16.10 -4.47
CA GLY A 291 12.16 15.78 -3.30
C GLY A 291 11.29 14.55 -3.55
N MET A 292 10.93 13.85 -2.48
CA MET A 292 10.12 12.63 -2.57
C MET A 292 8.67 12.91 -3.01
N ASN A 293 8.04 11.93 -3.63
CA ASN A 293 6.59 11.93 -3.84
C ASN A 293 5.91 11.59 -2.50
N TYR A 294 4.95 12.42 -2.13
CA TYR A 294 4.17 12.26 -0.92
C TYR A 294 2.75 12.77 -1.13
N VAL A 295 1.87 12.37 -0.23
CA VAL A 295 0.51 12.89 -0.13
C VAL A 295 0.14 13.07 1.35
N PRO A 296 -0.50 14.18 1.74
CA PRO A 296 -1.11 14.31 3.06
C PRO A 296 -2.20 13.24 3.27
N VAL A 297 -2.32 12.71 4.48
CA VAL A 297 -3.27 11.61 4.77
C VAL A 297 -4.73 11.99 4.53
N ASP A 298 -5.12 13.22 4.82
CA ASP A 298 -6.45 13.79 4.56
C ASP A 298 -6.76 13.85 3.07
N VAL A 299 -5.80 14.26 2.24
CA VAL A 299 -5.89 14.24 0.78
C VAL A 299 -6.05 12.81 0.27
N MET A 300 -5.22 11.87 0.74
CA MET A 300 -5.30 10.46 0.38
C MET A 300 -6.67 9.86 0.72
N CYS A 301 -7.18 10.13 1.92
CA CYS A 301 -8.49 9.67 2.37
C CYS A 301 -9.62 10.24 1.50
N ASP A 302 -9.56 11.53 1.15
CA ASP A 302 -10.57 12.13 0.29
C ASP A 302 -10.54 11.56 -1.13
N VAL A 303 -9.36 11.38 -1.73
CA VAL A 303 -9.23 10.74 -3.06
C VAL A 303 -9.85 9.35 -3.08
N MET A 304 -9.53 8.50 -2.09
CA MET A 304 -10.07 7.14 -2.01
C MET A 304 -11.59 7.14 -1.77
N ALA A 305 -12.07 7.92 -0.79
CA ALA A 305 -13.49 7.98 -0.45
C ALA A 305 -14.31 8.53 -1.63
N SER A 306 -13.92 9.67 -2.18
CA SER A 306 -14.59 10.32 -3.31
C SER A 306 -14.61 9.42 -4.56
N ASN A 307 -13.54 8.66 -4.84
CA ASN A 307 -13.55 7.69 -5.95
C ASN A 307 -14.53 6.54 -5.70
N SER A 308 -14.55 5.99 -4.49
CA SER A 308 -15.38 4.82 -4.14
C SER A 308 -16.89 5.11 -4.18
N LEU A 309 -17.28 6.37 -3.98
CA LEU A 309 -18.68 6.81 -4.01
C LEU A 309 -19.23 7.05 -5.43
N ARG A 310 -18.38 6.96 -6.47
CA ARG A 310 -18.81 7.17 -7.86
C ARG A 310 -19.57 5.95 -8.37
N SER A 311 -20.47 6.18 -9.32
CA SER A 311 -21.14 5.07 -10.04
C SER A 311 -20.16 4.19 -10.82
N HIS A 312 -19.05 4.78 -11.28
CA HIS A 312 -17.96 4.10 -11.98
C HIS A 312 -16.62 4.58 -11.38
N PRO A 313 -16.16 3.96 -10.29
CA PRO A 313 -14.86 4.29 -9.70
C PRO A 313 -13.72 4.05 -10.68
N LEU A 314 -12.69 4.89 -10.63
CA LEU A 314 -11.44 4.64 -11.36
C LEU A 314 -10.82 3.33 -10.88
N THR A 315 -10.38 2.48 -11.80
CA THR A 315 -9.74 1.19 -11.47
C THR A 315 -8.32 1.35 -10.91
N ARG A 316 -7.72 2.53 -11.11
CA ARG A 316 -6.39 2.87 -10.64
C ARG A 316 -6.38 4.30 -10.12
N LEU A 317 -5.71 4.51 -8.99
CA LEU A 317 -5.40 5.81 -8.42
C LEU A 317 -3.90 5.86 -8.18
N LEU A 318 -3.30 7.02 -8.47
CA LEU A 318 -1.90 7.30 -8.19
C LEU A 318 -1.82 8.74 -7.65
N PRO A 319 -2.21 8.95 -6.39
CA PRO A 319 -2.09 10.24 -5.75
C PRO A 319 -0.62 10.61 -5.66
N SER A 320 -0.27 11.78 -6.18
CA SER A 320 1.10 12.29 -6.21
C SER A 320 1.10 13.78 -5.94
N ASN A 321 2.24 14.32 -5.52
CA ASN A 321 2.44 15.76 -5.47
C ASN A 321 2.22 16.41 -6.85
N PRO A 322 1.31 17.40 -6.97
CA PRO A 322 1.01 18.10 -8.23
C PRO A 322 2.19 18.84 -8.83
N THR A 323 3.11 19.32 -7.99
CA THR A 323 4.31 20.05 -8.39
C THR A 323 5.57 19.34 -7.92
N GLY A 324 6.66 19.50 -8.68
CA GLY A 324 7.98 19.04 -8.25
C GLY A 324 8.64 20.04 -7.30
N TYR A 325 9.54 19.54 -6.45
CA TYR A 325 10.42 20.30 -5.57
C TYR A 325 11.73 19.52 -5.37
N GLY A 326 12.75 20.14 -4.79
CA GLY A 326 14.06 19.54 -4.56
C GLY A 326 14.46 19.49 -3.09
N HIS A 327 15.61 18.88 -2.84
CA HIS A 327 16.26 18.92 -1.53
C HIS A 327 16.85 20.28 -1.17
N ASP A 328 16.89 21.22 -2.10
CA ASP A 328 17.18 22.64 -1.83
C ASP A 328 16.19 23.22 -0.80
N LEU A 329 14.91 22.84 -0.89
CA LEU A 329 13.90 23.20 0.11
C LEU A 329 14.25 22.64 1.50
N TYR A 330 14.67 21.38 1.57
CA TYR A 330 15.03 20.76 2.85
C TYR A 330 16.30 21.38 3.43
N ALA A 331 17.30 21.66 2.58
CA ALA A 331 18.54 22.32 2.97
C ALA A 331 18.26 23.69 3.57
N GLU A 332 17.37 24.47 2.95
CA GLU A 332 16.95 25.78 3.47
C GLU A 332 16.22 25.67 4.81
N LEU A 333 15.18 24.84 4.89
CA LEU A 333 14.33 24.72 6.09
C LEU A 333 15.07 24.14 7.30
N LEU A 334 16.05 23.27 7.08
CA LEU A 334 16.81 22.59 8.13
C LEU A 334 18.21 23.19 8.36
N GLY A 335 18.63 24.16 7.54
CA GLY A 335 19.96 24.78 7.63
C GLY A 335 21.11 23.80 7.30
N LEU A 336 20.97 22.99 6.25
CA LEU A 336 21.95 21.99 5.81
C LEU A 336 22.74 22.46 4.58
N ASP A 337 23.95 21.94 4.40
CA ASP A 337 24.68 22.12 3.15
C ASP A 337 24.01 21.32 2.01
N LEU A 338 23.79 21.94 0.86
CA LEU A 338 23.38 21.25 -0.36
C LEU A 338 24.63 20.76 -1.12
N VAL A 339 24.81 19.44 -1.22
CA VAL A 339 26.05 18.80 -1.72
C VAL A 339 25.80 17.79 -2.83
N SER A 340 26.84 17.19 -3.41
CA SER A 340 26.67 16.05 -4.32
C SER A 340 26.26 14.76 -3.58
N TRP A 341 25.64 13.81 -4.27
CA TRP A 341 25.33 12.49 -3.70
C TRP A 341 26.57 11.78 -3.14
N GLU A 342 27.71 11.85 -3.84
CA GLU A 342 28.96 11.22 -3.40
C GLU A 342 29.49 11.85 -2.10
N GLU A 343 29.46 13.18 -2.01
CA GLU A 343 29.87 13.90 -0.80
C GLU A 343 28.91 13.62 0.37
N PHE A 344 27.60 13.56 0.12
CA PHE A 344 26.63 13.18 1.14
C PHE A 344 26.93 11.78 1.71
N LYS A 345 27.16 10.79 0.83
CA LYS A 345 27.54 9.42 1.25
C LYS A 345 28.82 9.41 2.08
N GLU A 346 29.84 10.17 1.69
CA GLU A 346 31.09 10.28 2.45
C GLU A 346 30.83 10.85 3.86
N ARG A 347 30.11 11.97 3.94
CA ARG A 347 29.75 12.62 5.22
C ARG A 347 28.94 11.69 6.14
N VAL A 348 28.03 10.90 5.58
CA VAL A 348 27.22 9.93 6.35
C VAL A 348 28.06 8.73 6.79
N SER A 349 28.89 8.16 5.91
CA SER A 349 29.66 6.93 6.18
C SER A 349 30.64 7.06 7.35
N VAL A 350 31.10 8.28 7.65
CA VAL A 350 31.94 8.56 8.84
C VAL A 350 31.15 8.51 10.15
N ARG A 351 29.82 8.61 10.09
CA ARG A 351 28.93 8.80 11.26
C ARG A 351 28.04 7.59 11.57
N ILE A 352 27.90 6.64 10.65
CA ILE A 352 27.07 5.43 10.83
C ILE A 352 27.85 4.15 10.56
N SER A 353 27.29 3.00 10.93
CA SER A 353 27.95 1.72 10.67
C SER A 353 28.12 1.49 9.16
N PRO A 354 29.29 0.98 8.71
CA PRO A 354 29.54 0.73 7.29
C PRO A 354 28.46 -0.16 6.65
N ARG A 355 28.02 -1.21 7.35
CA ARG A 355 26.97 -2.12 6.86
C ARG A 355 25.62 -1.44 6.62
N PHE A 356 25.24 -0.46 7.46
CA PHE A 356 23.98 0.26 7.28
C PHE A 356 24.07 1.29 6.14
N ALA A 357 25.22 1.98 6.04
CA ALA A 357 25.52 2.87 4.92
C ALA A 357 25.49 2.10 3.59
N GLU A 358 26.17 0.94 3.54
CA GLU A 358 26.30 0.11 2.36
C GLU A 358 24.97 -0.39 1.81
N THR A 359 23.97 -0.68 2.65
CA THR A 359 22.67 -1.22 2.18
C THR A 359 21.63 -0.15 1.88
N MET A 360 21.55 0.90 2.71
CA MET A 360 20.58 2.00 2.55
C MET A 360 20.99 2.97 1.43
N LEU A 361 22.30 3.20 1.28
CA LEU A 361 22.89 4.08 0.26
C LEU A 361 23.52 3.28 -0.90
N ALA A 362 23.25 1.97 -0.99
CA ALA A 362 23.70 1.07 -2.05
C ALA A 362 23.36 1.61 -3.45
N ASP A 363 22.13 2.10 -3.57
CA ASP A 363 21.59 2.67 -4.80
C ASP A 363 21.55 4.19 -4.69
N ASN A 364 21.72 4.85 -5.82
CA ASN A 364 21.50 6.28 -5.90
C ASN A 364 20.01 6.57 -5.69
N ILE A 365 19.67 7.18 -4.55
CA ILE A 365 18.29 7.49 -4.16
C ILE A 365 17.63 8.42 -5.20
N ASP A 366 18.38 9.32 -5.87
CA ASP A 366 17.82 10.15 -6.95
C ASP A 366 17.29 9.32 -8.10
N GLN A 367 18.01 8.28 -8.48
CA GLN A 367 17.60 7.40 -9.56
C GLN A 367 16.36 6.61 -9.15
N LEU A 368 16.33 6.11 -7.91
CA LEU A 368 15.16 5.41 -7.37
C LEU A 368 13.93 6.32 -7.32
N MET A 369 14.09 7.55 -6.82
CA MET A 369 12.99 8.54 -6.76
C MET A 369 12.46 8.84 -8.16
N ARG A 370 13.32 9.04 -9.15
CA ARG A 370 12.89 9.24 -10.55
C ARG A 370 12.17 8.02 -11.15
N LEU A 371 12.46 6.80 -10.69
CA LEU A 371 11.79 5.58 -11.15
C LEU A 371 10.39 5.41 -10.54
N VAL A 372 10.24 5.72 -9.25
CA VAL A 372 8.96 5.57 -8.54
C VAL A 372 8.05 6.79 -8.70
N HIS A 373 8.60 7.96 -9.04
CA HIS A 373 7.81 9.12 -9.42
C HIS A 373 7.33 8.93 -10.86
N LYS A 374 6.07 8.54 -11.03
CA LYS A 374 5.43 8.60 -12.34
C LYS A 374 5.04 10.06 -12.63
N PRO A 375 5.17 10.51 -13.89
CA PRO A 375 4.90 11.90 -14.26
C PRO A 375 3.41 12.27 -14.21
N GLU A 376 2.50 11.30 -14.17
CA GLU A 376 1.06 11.53 -14.24
C GLU A 376 0.37 11.05 -12.96
N ALA A 377 -0.08 12.01 -12.14
CA ALA A 377 -0.99 11.72 -11.05
C ALA A 377 -2.32 11.19 -11.62
N ILE A 378 -2.87 10.13 -11.02
CA ILE A 378 -4.19 9.61 -11.38
C ILE A 378 -5.12 9.87 -10.21
N LEU A 379 -5.91 10.94 -10.35
CA LEU A 379 -6.88 11.43 -9.37
C LEU A 379 -8.27 11.47 -10.01
N PRO A 380 -9.36 11.47 -9.20
CA PRO A 380 -10.67 11.86 -9.70
C PRO A 380 -10.60 13.24 -10.38
N LEU A 381 -11.29 13.39 -11.53
CA LEU A 381 -11.20 14.58 -12.39
C LEU A 381 -11.48 15.91 -11.67
N ASP A 382 -12.28 15.85 -10.61
CA ASP A 382 -12.78 16.96 -9.81
C ASP A 382 -12.01 17.15 -8.49
N HIS A 383 -10.94 16.38 -8.26
CA HIS A 383 -10.17 16.48 -7.04
C HIS A 383 -9.33 17.76 -7.00
N ASP A 384 -9.42 18.49 -5.89
CA ASP A 384 -8.63 19.70 -5.67
C ASP A 384 -7.15 19.36 -5.45
N ILE A 385 -6.28 20.05 -6.17
CA ILE A 385 -4.82 19.91 -6.07
C ILE A 385 -4.16 21.13 -5.40
N SER A 386 -4.95 22.11 -4.95
CA SER A 386 -4.48 23.34 -4.31
C SER A 386 -3.86 23.14 -2.93
N TRP A 387 -4.03 21.95 -2.34
CA TRP A 387 -3.42 21.57 -1.07
C TRP A 387 -1.87 21.60 -1.10
N CYS A 388 -1.27 21.54 -2.29
CA CYS A 388 0.17 21.33 -2.44
C CYS A 388 0.98 22.63 -2.35
N ASP A 389 1.24 23.08 -1.13
CA ASP A 389 2.31 24.04 -0.80
C ASP A 389 3.43 23.29 -0.08
N HIS A 390 4.48 22.90 -0.82
CA HIS A 390 5.59 22.12 -0.26
C HIS A 390 6.26 22.81 0.91
N ARG A 391 6.51 24.12 0.82
CA ARG A 391 7.21 24.86 1.88
C ARG A 391 6.39 24.82 3.15
N ARG A 392 5.12 25.24 3.07
CA ARG A 392 4.22 25.25 4.23
C ARG A 392 4.08 23.87 4.85
N LEU A 393 3.93 22.83 4.04
CA LEU A 393 3.77 21.46 4.52
C LEU A 393 5.04 20.95 5.20
N PHE A 394 6.23 21.17 4.63
CA PHE A 394 7.47 20.71 5.26
C PHE A 394 7.89 21.56 6.46
N GLU A 395 7.57 22.85 6.51
CA GLU A 395 7.67 23.65 7.74
C GLU A 395 6.85 23.01 8.86
N LEU A 396 5.59 22.68 8.57
CA LEU A 396 4.70 21.99 9.52
C LEU A 396 5.24 20.60 9.90
N TYR A 397 5.63 19.77 8.93
CA TYR A 397 6.10 18.41 9.20
C TYR A 397 7.40 18.40 10.00
N PHE A 398 8.35 19.29 9.72
CA PHE A 398 9.59 19.39 10.50
C PHE A 398 9.35 19.95 11.90
N GLU A 399 8.37 20.84 12.09
CA GLU A 399 7.96 21.29 13.43
C GLU A 399 7.37 20.15 14.26
N LYS A 400 6.53 19.30 13.64
CA LYS A 400 5.85 18.19 14.33
C LYS A 400 6.73 16.95 14.49
N ALA A 401 7.65 16.74 13.58
CA ALA A 401 8.59 15.64 13.66
C ALA A 401 9.44 15.86 14.92
N GLN A 402 9.28 14.98 15.90
CA GLN A 402 10.13 14.93 17.10
C GLN A 402 11.51 14.37 16.73
N LEU A 403 12.17 15.02 15.76
CA LEU A 403 13.49 14.68 15.27
C LEU A 403 14.44 14.80 16.45
N LYS A 404 15.14 13.71 16.77
CA LYS A 404 16.18 13.79 17.79
C LYS A 404 17.24 14.75 17.26
N THR A 405 17.61 15.75 18.04
CA THR A 405 18.93 16.36 17.91
C THR A 405 19.95 15.26 18.15
N LEU A 406 20.37 14.58 17.08
CA LEU A 406 21.60 13.81 17.10
C LEU A 406 22.71 14.85 17.21
N THR A 407 23.09 15.16 18.46
CA THR A 407 24.23 16.02 18.74
C THR A 407 25.40 15.50 17.90
N PRO A 408 26.09 16.36 17.13
CA PRO A 408 27.24 15.93 16.35
C PRO A 408 28.17 15.14 17.27
N ALA A 409 28.51 13.91 16.91
CA ALA A 409 29.60 13.21 17.57
C ALA A 409 30.81 14.13 17.45
N ALA A 410 31.32 14.61 18.59
CA ALA A 410 32.53 15.42 18.62
C ALA A 410 33.62 14.62 17.89
N VAL A 411 34.13 15.19 16.80
CA VAL A 411 35.27 14.65 16.08
C VAL A 411 36.44 14.71 17.07
N ASN A 412 36.81 13.57 17.65
CA ASN A 412 38.06 13.40 18.38
C ASN A 412 39.12 12.83 17.45
#